data_AF-A0A7W7NV87-F1
#
_entry.id   AF-A0A7W7NV87-F1
#
_cell.length_a   1.000
_cell.length_b   1.000
_cell.length_c   1.000
_cell.angle_alpha   90.00
_cell.angle_beta   90.00
_cell.angle_gamma   90.00
#
_symmetry.space_group_name_H-M   'P 1'
#
loop_
_entity.id
_entity.type
_entity.pdbx_description
1 polymer ?
#
loop_
_entity_poly.entity_id
_entity_poly.type
_entity_poly.pdbx_seq_one_letter_code
_entity_poly.pdbx_strand_id
1 'polypeptide(L)'
;MRIPTIIAAATALTAVPAIAAPAAKAPAKPAAAASGQQAEVQQHAVLYLKVLISGLQSDKVDAPAKSALVGCIYNASLGKITESVDKLIAENTDKVSRDNPSQVLSAILAVCGYTGSGNAAAAGTPAPGAPAPKPSTAPSGR
;
A
#
# COMPACT_ATOMS: atom_id res chain seq x y z
N MET A 1 17.98 45.73 15.40
CA MET A 1 18.98 45.69 14.31
C MET A 1 18.22 45.52 13.00
N ARG A 2 17.95 46.62 12.31
CA ARG A 2 18.66 47.11 11.12
C ARG A 2 18.41 46.26 9.86
N ILE A 3 17.37 46.71 9.16
CA ILE A 3 17.03 46.53 7.74
C ILE A 3 18.26 46.90 6.87
N PRO A 4 18.41 46.29 5.68
CA PRO A 4 18.69 47.12 4.52
C PRO A 4 17.76 46.82 3.34
N THR A 5 17.00 47.85 3.02
CA THR A 5 16.39 48.16 1.74
C THR A 5 17.52 48.39 0.72
N ILE A 6 17.42 47.81 -0.47
CA ILE A 6 18.14 48.31 -1.65
C ILE A 6 17.12 48.57 -2.75
N ILE A 7 17.21 49.77 -3.31
CA ILE A 7 16.27 50.46 -4.18
C ILE A 7 16.73 50.34 -5.65
N ALA A 8 15.73 50.22 -6.53
CA ALA A 8 15.62 50.68 -7.93
C ALA A 8 16.51 50.16 -9.06
N ALA A 9 15.85 49.82 -10.17
CA ALA A 9 16.05 50.51 -11.44
C ALA A 9 14.78 50.45 -12.31
N ALA A 10 14.33 51.61 -12.78
CA ALA A 10 13.21 51.82 -13.69
C ALA A 10 13.64 51.70 -15.18
N THR A 11 12.69 51.93 -16.09
CA THR A 11 12.76 52.06 -17.57
C THR A 11 12.51 50.75 -18.33
N ALA A 12 11.68 50.67 -19.39
CA ALA A 12 10.95 51.67 -20.15
C ALA A 12 9.68 51.04 -20.76
N LEU A 13 8.57 51.77 -20.76
CA LEU A 13 7.45 51.53 -21.67
C LEU A 13 7.88 51.95 -23.08
N THR A 14 7.95 51.02 -24.01
CA THR A 14 7.87 51.34 -25.44
C THR A 14 6.61 50.71 -26.01
N ALA A 15 5.63 51.57 -26.30
CA ALA A 15 4.44 51.21 -27.05
C ALA A 15 4.83 50.84 -28.49
N VAL A 16 4.43 49.65 -28.93
CA VAL A 16 4.50 49.22 -30.34
C VAL A 16 3.08 48.85 -30.76
N PRO A 17 2.47 49.55 -31.73
CA PRO A 17 1.21 49.11 -32.32
C PRO A 17 1.53 48.17 -33.47
N ALA A 18 1.18 46.89 -33.37
CA ALA A 18 1.26 45.99 -34.52
C ALA A 18 0.29 44.81 -34.38
N ILE A 19 -0.87 44.98 -35.04
CA ILE A 19 -1.58 43.99 -35.86
C ILE A 19 -1.97 42.66 -35.19
N ALA A 20 -3.28 42.51 -34.99
CA ALA A 20 -3.95 41.31 -34.54
C ALA A 20 -3.57 40.07 -35.39
N ALA A 21 -2.95 39.09 -34.73
CA ALA A 21 -3.01 37.70 -35.14
C ALA A 21 -3.95 36.97 -34.14
N PRO A 22 -4.94 36.19 -34.59
CA PRO A 22 -5.75 35.41 -33.67
C PRO A 22 -4.83 34.37 -33.02
N ALA A 23 -4.58 34.54 -31.72
CA ALA A 23 -3.97 33.50 -30.91
C ALA A 23 -4.90 32.28 -30.95
N ALA A 24 -4.51 31.27 -31.73
CA ALA A 24 -5.14 29.97 -31.71
C ALA A 24 -5.07 29.45 -30.26
N LYS A 25 -6.21 29.49 -29.56
CA LYS A 25 -6.39 28.83 -28.27
C LYS A 25 -6.16 27.34 -28.49
N ALA A 26 -4.95 26.88 -28.21
CA ALA A 26 -4.71 25.46 -28.02
C ALA A 26 -5.63 24.98 -26.89
N PRO A 27 -6.44 23.92 -27.09
CA PRO A 27 -7.33 23.43 -26.06
C PRO A 27 -6.49 22.93 -24.89
N ALA A 28 -6.70 23.52 -23.70
CA ALA A 28 -6.11 23.01 -22.47
C ALA A 28 -6.60 21.58 -22.24
N LYS A 29 -5.66 20.63 -22.25
CA LYS A 29 -5.91 19.21 -22.01
C LYS A 29 -6.51 19.04 -20.59
N PRO A 30 -7.65 18.36 -20.42
CA PRO A 30 -8.29 18.23 -19.10
C PRO A 30 -7.39 17.52 -18.08
N ALA A 31 -7.22 18.13 -16.90
CA ALA A 31 -6.50 17.59 -15.75
C ALA A 31 -7.29 16.49 -14.99
N ALA A 32 -8.08 15.68 -15.71
CA ALA A 32 -9.00 14.70 -15.11
C ALA A 32 -8.32 13.41 -14.60
N ALA A 33 -7.07 13.16 -14.98
CA ALA A 33 -6.38 11.91 -14.63
C ALA A 33 -5.95 11.84 -13.16
N ALA A 34 -5.65 12.97 -12.52
CA ALA A 34 -5.14 12.99 -11.14
C ALA A 34 -6.23 12.67 -10.09
N SER A 35 -7.49 13.03 -10.37
CA SER A 35 -8.62 12.80 -9.46
C SER A 35 -9.10 11.35 -9.44
N GLY A 36 -9.00 10.63 -10.57
CA GLY A 36 -9.37 9.20 -10.64
C GLY A 36 -8.41 8.31 -9.85
N GLN A 37 -7.10 8.56 -9.98
CA GLN A 37 -6.06 7.82 -9.26
C GLN A 37 -6.20 7.94 -7.74
N GLN A 38 -6.52 9.15 -7.26
CA GLN A 38 -6.75 9.42 -5.83
C GLN A 38 -7.96 8.65 -5.29
N ALA A 39 -9.05 8.56 -6.07
CA ALA A 39 -10.24 7.83 -5.66
C ALA A 39 -9.97 6.32 -5.57
N GLU A 40 -9.21 5.75 -6.50
CA GLU A 40 -8.85 4.33 -6.50
C GLU A 40 -7.95 3.97 -5.30
N VAL A 41 -6.93 4.77 -5.01
CA VAL A 41 -6.06 4.57 -3.83
C VAL A 41 -6.86 4.64 -2.54
N GLN A 42 -7.85 5.54 -2.44
CA GLN A 42 -8.73 5.60 -1.27
C GLN A 42 -9.59 4.33 -1.13
N GLN A 43 -10.13 3.81 -2.23
CA GLN A 43 -10.90 2.56 -2.20
C GLN A 43 -10.04 1.37 -1.74
N HIS A 44 -8.81 1.25 -2.27
CA HIS A 44 -7.87 0.22 -1.84
C HIS A 44 -7.47 0.39 -0.37
N ALA A 45 -7.26 1.63 0.08
CA ALA A 45 -6.94 1.90 1.48
C ALA A 45 -8.05 1.43 2.43
N VAL A 46 -9.32 1.68 2.09
CA VAL A 46 -10.47 1.22 2.88
C VAL A 46 -10.56 -0.31 2.87
N LEU A 47 -10.34 -0.95 1.71
CA LEU A 47 -10.28 -2.41 1.58
C LEU A 47 -9.21 -2.98 2.51
N TYR A 48 -7.97 -2.52 2.39
CA TYR A 48 -6.83 -3.04 3.15
C TYR A 48 -6.98 -2.80 4.64
N LEU A 49 -7.51 -1.64 5.03
CA LEU A 49 -7.84 -1.37 6.42
C LEU A 49 -8.86 -2.38 6.96
N LYS A 50 -9.91 -2.70 6.21
CA LYS A 50 -10.92 -3.69 6.62
C LYS A 50 -10.31 -5.09 6.78
N VAL A 51 -9.43 -5.50 5.86
CA VAL A 51 -8.72 -6.79 5.95
C VAL A 51 -7.79 -6.82 7.15
N LEU A 52 -7.04 -5.74 7.39
CA LEU A 52 -6.16 -5.63 8.54
C LEU A 52 -6.94 -5.71 9.87
N ILE A 53 -8.04 -4.98 10.01
CA ILE A 53 -8.90 -5.04 11.22
C ILE A 53 -9.44 -6.46 11.41
N SER A 54 -9.87 -7.11 10.32
CA SER A 54 -10.33 -8.51 10.37
C SER A 54 -9.22 -9.47 10.82
N GLY A 55 -7.98 -9.24 10.37
CA GLY A 55 -6.81 -10.00 10.82
C GLY A 55 -6.51 -9.81 12.31
N LEU A 56 -6.60 -8.58 12.82
CA LEU A 56 -6.41 -8.28 14.25
C LEU A 56 -7.47 -8.95 15.13
N GLN A 57 -8.70 -9.01 14.66
CA GLN A 57 -9.82 -9.64 15.38
C GLN A 57 -9.87 -11.16 15.22
N SER A 58 -9.15 -11.74 14.25
CA SER A 58 -9.21 -13.17 13.97
C SER A 58 -8.37 -13.98 14.97
N ASP A 59 -8.91 -15.09 15.47
CA ASP A 59 -8.14 -16.07 16.25
C ASP A 59 -7.16 -16.90 15.41
N LYS A 60 -7.25 -16.80 14.08
CA LYS A 60 -6.38 -17.53 13.14
C LYS A 60 -5.06 -16.82 12.84
N VAL A 61 -4.92 -15.57 13.26
CA VAL A 61 -3.69 -14.78 13.12
C VAL A 61 -2.95 -14.83 14.44
N ASP A 62 -1.70 -15.29 14.41
CA ASP A 62 -0.87 -15.38 15.61
C ASP A 62 -0.55 -13.99 16.19
N ALA A 63 -0.24 -13.94 17.50
CA ALA A 63 0.03 -12.68 18.19
C ALA A 63 1.21 -11.87 17.61
N PRO A 64 2.33 -12.49 17.19
CA PRO A 64 3.39 -11.80 16.45
C PRO A 64 2.89 -11.11 15.17
N ALA A 65 2.09 -11.81 14.35
CA ALA A 65 1.51 -11.24 13.13
C ALA A 65 0.58 -10.06 13.44
N LYS A 66 -0.27 -10.15 14.48
CA LYS A 66 -1.11 -9.03 14.93
C LYS A 66 -0.28 -7.83 15.39
N SER A 67 0.81 -8.09 16.12
CA SER A 67 1.72 -7.04 16.58
C SER A 67 2.39 -6.32 15.41
N ALA A 68 2.79 -7.07 14.38
CA ALA A 68 3.33 -6.49 13.15
C ALA A 68 2.31 -5.59 12.43
N LEU A 69 1.05 -6.03 12.30
CA LEU A 69 -0.02 -5.23 11.69
C LEU A 69 -0.25 -3.91 12.43
N VAL A 70 -0.31 -3.94 13.77
CA VAL A 70 -0.49 -2.73 14.58
C VAL A 70 0.73 -1.82 14.43
N GLY A 71 1.94 -2.37 14.58
CA GLY A 71 3.18 -1.61 14.42
C GLY A 71 3.29 -0.94 13.04
N CYS A 72 2.85 -1.63 11.99
CA CYS A 72 2.84 -1.12 10.63
C CYS A 72 2.00 0.14 10.47
N ILE A 73 0.78 0.16 11.00
CA ILE A 73 -0.11 1.34 10.96
C ILE A 73 0.47 2.51 11.77
N TYR A 74 1.15 2.24 12.88
CA TYR A 74 1.75 3.31 13.68
C TYR A 74 3.00 3.91 13.02
N ASN A 75 3.74 3.14 12.23
CA ASN A 75 4.99 3.58 11.60
C ASN A 75 4.81 4.19 10.20
N ALA A 76 3.71 3.89 9.51
CA ALA A 76 3.44 4.37 8.16
C ALA A 76 1.98 4.84 8.00
N SER A 77 1.78 5.88 7.17
CA SER A 77 0.42 6.30 6.82
C SER A 77 -0.29 5.21 6.02
N LEU A 78 -1.61 5.06 6.19
CA LEU A 78 -2.39 4.08 5.42
C LEU A 78 -2.20 4.24 3.91
N GLY A 79 -2.07 5.47 3.41
CA GLY A 79 -1.76 5.71 1.99
C GLY A 79 -0.44 5.06 1.55
N LYS A 80 0.62 5.16 2.37
CA LYS A 80 1.91 4.53 2.07
C LYS A 80 1.86 3.00 2.14
N ILE A 81 1.07 2.47 3.07
CA ILE A 81 0.82 1.02 3.16
C ILE A 81 0.07 0.56 1.92
N THR A 82 -0.99 1.26 1.51
CA THR A 82 -1.75 0.96 0.29
C THR A 82 -0.88 0.97 -0.95
N GLU A 83 -0.08 2.02 -1.16
CA GLU A 83 0.85 2.10 -2.29
C GLU A 83 1.81 0.89 -2.32
N SER A 84 2.32 0.49 -1.15
CA SER A 84 3.26 -0.63 -1.03
C SER A 84 2.59 -1.98 -1.27
N VAL A 85 1.36 -2.17 -0.78
CA VAL A 85 0.56 -3.37 -1.02
C VAL A 85 0.12 -3.47 -2.48
N ASP A 86 -0.31 -2.36 -3.08
CA ASP A 86 -0.67 -2.28 -4.50
C ASP A 86 0.52 -2.65 -5.39
N LYS A 87 1.70 -2.12 -5.07
CA LYS A 87 2.94 -2.46 -5.76
C LYS A 87 3.25 -3.95 -5.63
N LEU A 88 3.18 -4.50 -4.43
CA LEU A 88 3.46 -5.92 -4.19
C LEU A 88 2.49 -6.82 -4.99
N ILE A 89 1.21 -6.48 -5.02
CA ILE A 89 0.19 -7.22 -5.80
C ILE A 89 0.47 -7.12 -7.29
N ALA A 90 0.78 -5.94 -7.81
CA ALA A 90 1.10 -5.74 -9.21
C ALA A 90 2.34 -6.55 -9.64
N GLU A 91 3.34 -6.67 -8.76
CA GLU A 91 4.55 -7.47 -8.97
C GLU A 91 4.32 -8.99 -8.82
N ASN A 92 3.20 -9.42 -8.22
CA ASN A 92 2.90 -10.82 -7.88
C ASN A 92 1.46 -11.22 -8.25
N THR A 93 0.97 -10.81 -9.41
CA THR A 93 -0.42 -11.03 -9.85
C THR A 93 -0.81 -12.50 -9.97
N ASP A 94 0.16 -13.40 -10.18
CA ASP A 94 -0.03 -14.86 -10.19
C ASP A 94 -0.21 -15.47 -8.79
N LYS A 95 0.18 -14.74 -7.73
CA LYS A 95 0.19 -15.24 -6.34
C LYS A 95 -0.79 -14.54 -5.42
N VAL A 96 -1.07 -13.27 -5.70
CA VAL A 96 -1.90 -12.42 -4.84
C VAL A 96 -3.02 -11.79 -5.67
N SER A 97 -4.24 -12.24 -5.40
CA SER A 97 -5.47 -11.64 -5.89
C SER A 97 -6.05 -10.70 -4.84
N ARG A 98 -6.39 -9.48 -5.26
CA ARG A 98 -7.04 -8.46 -4.40
C ARG A 98 -8.45 -8.90 -3.95
N ASP A 99 -9.06 -9.86 -4.65
CA ASP A 99 -10.38 -10.42 -4.32
C ASP A 99 -10.31 -11.50 -3.23
N ASN A 100 -9.10 -11.99 -2.89
CA ASN A 100 -8.91 -13.00 -1.86
C ASN A 100 -8.40 -12.35 -0.55
N PRO A 101 -9.23 -12.22 0.50
CA PRO A 101 -8.86 -11.50 1.71
C PRO A 101 -7.70 -12.15 2.47
N SER A 102 -7.53 -13.46 2.36
CA SER A 102 -6.40 -14.17 2.97
C SER A 102 -5.09 -13.83 2.26
N GLN A 103 -5.09 -13.76 0.93
CA GLN A 103 -3.91 -13.36 0.16
C GLN A 103 -3.58 -11.88 0.35
N VAL A 104 -4.60 -11.02 0.42
CA VAL A 104 -4.42 -9.60 0.75
C VAL A 104 -3.85 -9.42 2.16
N LEU A 105 -4.32 -10.18 3.15
CA LEU A 105 -3.77 -10.15 4.50
C LEU A 105 -2.28 -10.55 4.51
N SER A 106 -1.91 -11.60 3.77
CA SER A 106 -0.51 -12.01 3.62
C SER A 106 0.34 -10.92 2.96
N ALA A 107 -0.19 -10.24 1.93
CA ALA A 107 0.50 -9.11 1.29
C ALA A 107 0.70 -7.92 2.26
N ILE A 108 -0.32 -7.60 3.07
CA ILE A 108 -0.22 -6.57 4.11
C ILE A 108 0.86 -6.96 5.13
N LEU A 109 0.83 -8.20 5.63
CA LEU A 109 1.85 -8.71 6.57
C LEU A 109 3.27 -8.63 6.01
N ALA A 110 3.44 -8.99 4.74
CA ALA A 110 4.74 -8.90 4.05
C ALA A 110 5.24 -7.45 3.95
N VAL A 111 4.37 -6.50 3.55
CA VAL A 111 4.70 -5.06 3.54
C VAL A 111 5.03 -4.55 4.94
N CYS A 112 4.36 -5.09 5.95
CA CYS A 112 4.59 -4.78 7.36
C CYS A 112 5.83 -5.46 7.95
N GLY A 113 6.63 -6.16 7.14
CA GLY A 113 7.89 -6.77 7.53
C GLY A 113 7.74 -8.07 8.34
N TYR A 114 6.55 -8.67 8.36
CA TYR A 114 6.35 -9.95 9.03
C TYR A 114 6.86 -11.09 8.14
N THR A 115 7.93 -11.77 8.58
CA THR A 115 8.57 -12.88 7.87
C THR A 115 8.21 -14.26 8.43
N GLY A 116 7.32 -14.32 9.43
CA GLY A 116 6.80 -15.59 9.92
C GLY A 116 5.86 -16.24 8.90
N SER A 117 5.71 -17.56 8.96
CA SER A 117 4.60 -18.27 8.31
C SER A 117 3.30 -17.86 9.01
N GLY A 118 2.83 -16.65 8.74
CA GLY A 118 1.51 -16.19 9.13
C GLY A 118 0.54 -17.01 8.33
N ASN A 119 0.02 -18.08 8.93
CA ASN A 119 -0.90 -18.99 8.27
C ASN A 119 -2.22 -18.29 7.90
N ALA A 120 -2.22 -17.54 6.79
CA ALA A 120 -3.17 -17.83 5.74
C ALA A 120 -2.76 -19.20 5.16
N ALA A 121 -3.22 -20.26 5.81
CA ALA A 121 -3.11 -21.67 5.44
C ALA A 121 -2.23 -21.95 4.19
N ALA A 122 -0.93 -22.12 4.41
CA ALA A 122 -0.12 -22.90 3.50
C ALA A 122 -0.68 -24.32 3.55
N ALA A 123 -1.37 -24.71 2.47
CA ALA A 123 -1.62 -26.10 2.18
C ALA A 123 -0.28 -26.84 2.19
N GLY A 124 -0.11 -27.74 3.17
CA GLY A 124 0.74 -28.92 3.04
C GLY A 124 2.22 -28.72 2.75
N THR A 125 2.97 -27.99 3.58
CA THR A 125 4.42 -28.24 3.65
C THR A 125 4.89 -28.20 5.11
N PRO A 126 5.44 -29.30 5.65
CA PRO A 126 5.97 -29.30 7.00
C PRO A 126 7.22 -28.41 7.06
N ALA A 127 7.29 -27.57 8.09
CA ALA A 127 8.46 -26.72 8.36
C ALA A 127 9.72 -27.59 8.55
N PRO A 128 10.88 -27.22 7.99
CA PRO A 128 12.13 -27.94 8.23
C PRO A 128 12.53 -27.76 9.70
N GLY A 129 12.45 -28.83 10.49
CA GLY A 129 12.98 -28.87 11.86
C GLY A 129 12.00 -29.26 12.96
N ALA A 130 10.73 -29.51 12.67
CA ALA A 130 9.86 -30.16 13.65
C ALA A 130 10.25 -31.66 13.75
N PRO A 131 10.66 -32.17 14.93
CA PRO A 131 10.88 -33.60 15.10
C PRO A 131 9.58 -34.35 14.83
N ALA A 132 9.65 -35.33 13.94
CA ALA A 132 8.49 -36.14 13.55
C ALA A 132 7.81 -36.74 14.79
N PRO A 133 6.47 -36.68 14.91
CA PRO A 133 5.78 -37.41 15.96
C PRO A 133 6.04 -38.91 15.75
N LYS A 134 6.61 -39.56 16.77
CA LYS A 134 6.82 -41.01 16.77
C LYS A 134 5.47 -41.71 16.57
N PRO A 135 5.37 -42.74 15.71
CA PRO A 135 4.17 -43.56 15.62
C PRO A 135 3.93 -44.22 16.96
N SER A 136 2.88 -43.82 17.66
CA SER A 136 2.44 -44.50 18.88
C SER A 136 1.71 -45.76 18.44
N THR A 137 2.43 -46.88 18.36
CA THR A 137 1.84 -48.21 18.28
C THR A 137 1.05 -48.47 19.56
N ALA A 138 -0.27 -48.56 19.47
CA ALA A 138 -1.11 -49.17 20.50
C ALA A 138 -1.93 -50.30 19.85
N PRO A 139 -2.06 -51.45 20.54
CA PRO A 139 -2.17 -52.77 19.90
C PRO A 139 -3.60 -53.19 19.56
N SER A 140 -3.71 -54.06 18.56
CA SER A 140 -4.90 -54.83 18.23
C SER A 140 -5.34 -55.77 19.37
N GLY A 141 -6.62 -55.72 19.74
CA GLY A 141 -7.39 -56.84 20.28
C GLY A 141 -7.47 -56.98 21.80
N ARG A 142 -8.69 -56.89 22.36
CA ARG A 142 -9.52 -58.06 22.68
C ARG A 142 -10.97 -57.65 22.89
#